data_AF-A0A5C6QWY1-F1
#
_entry.id   AF-A0A5C6QWY1-F1
#
_cell.length_a   1.000
_cell.length_b   1.000
_cell.length_c   1.000
_cell.angle_alpha   90.00
_cell.angle_beta   90.00
_cell.angle_gamma   90.00
#
_symmetry.space_group_name_H-M   'P 1'
#
loop_
_entity.id
_entity.type
_entity.pdbx_description
1 polymer ?
#
loop_
_entity_poly.entity_id
_entity_poly.type
_entity_poly.pdbx_seq_one_letter_code
_entity_poly.pdbx_strand_id
1 'polypeptide(L)'
;MIKKHKIAPKLLKYTTSITILLTLLTSACAQINNVSTNLDPKNFKNYFSPTTVKIVASEKEFTGQYKFLGLVEGESCQEKAYHAAPNEIDARTEARRKAYQLEANAIIFSQCVMIKADEAAKYCLASAVCYGRAYKVEQDKK
;
A
#
# COMPACT_ATOMS: atom_id res chain seq x y z
N MET A 1 54.47 -52.86 -12.98
CA MET A 1 53.29 -53.40 -13.69
C MET A 1 52.03 -52.84 -13.05
N ILE A 2 51.30 -51.94 -13.73
CA ILE A 2 50.07 -51.33 -13.22
C ILE A 2 48.87 -52.17 -13.71
N LYS A 3 48.16 -52.85 -12.79
CA LYS A 3 46.93 -53.60 -13.10
C LYS A 3 45.78 -52.62 -13.32
N LYS A 4 45.39 -52.38 -14.58
CA LYS A 4 44.15 -51.68 -14.92
C LYS A 4 42.95 -52.60 -14.63
N HIS A 5 42.15 -52.26 -13.62
CA HIS A 5 40.86 -52.91 -13.39
C HIS A 5 39.84 -52.43 -14.42
N LYS A 6 39.35 -53.33 -15.28
CA LYS A 6 38.23 -53.07 -16.19
C LYS A 6 36.93 -53.15 -15.40
N ILE A 7 36.32 -52.00 -15.13
CA ILE A 7 34.98 -51.92 -14.52
C ILE A 7 33.95 -52.31 -15.58
N ALA A 8 33.07 -53.26 -15.24
CA ALA A 8 32.06 -53.79 -16.15
C ALA A 8 31.01 -52.72 -16.54
N PRO A 9 30.63 -52.61 -17.82
CA PRO A 9 29.81 -51.51 -18.35
C PRO A 9 28.34 -51.54 -17.90
N LYS A 10 27.88 -52.61 -17.24
CA LYS A 10 26.50 -52.72 -16.73
C LYS A 10 26.25 -51.91 -15.46
N LEU A 11 27.25 -51.74 -14.57
CA LEU A 11 27.11 -50.94 -13.36
C LEU A 11 26.99 -49.44 -13.67
N LEU A 12 27.67 -48.97 -14.71
CA LEU A 12 27.67 -47.56 -15.11
C LEU A 12 26.29 -47.08 -15.59
N LYS A 13 25.51 -47.94 -16.25
CA LYS A 13 24.15 -47.62 -16.75
C LYS A 13 23.11 -47.52 -15.64
N TYR A 14 23.25 -48.33 -14.59
CA TYR A 14 22.30 -48.33 -13.45
C TYR A 14 22.53 -47.11 -12.55
N THR A 15 23.80 -46.73 -12.35
CA THR A 15 24.17 -45.51 -11.63
C THR A 15 23.72 -44.23 -12.34
N THR A 16 23.73 -44.19 -13.68
CA THR A 16 23.23 -43.03 -14.44
C THR A 16 21.71 -42.88 -14.35
N SER A 17 20.95 -43.97 -14.29
CA SER A 17 19.49 -43.89 -14.15
C SER A 17 19.05 -43.43 -12.76
N ILE A 18 19.79 -43.81 -11.71
CA ILE A 18 19.52 -43.39 -10.33
C ILE A 18 19.83 -41.89 -10.14
N THR A 19 20.91 -41.38 -10.72
CA THR A 19 21.24 -39.94 -10.62
C THR A 19 20.27 -39.04 -11.39
N ILE A 20 19.69 -39.52 -12.50
CA ILE A 20 18.64 -38.79 -13.23
C ILE A 20 17.34 -38.73 -12.39
N LEU A 21 16.94 -39.84 -11.77
CA LEU A 21 15.73 -39.84 -10.93
C LEU A 21 15.88 -38.95 -9.68
N LEU A 22 17.07 -38.91 -9.08
CA LEU A 22 17.34 -38.08 -7.91
C LEU A 22 17.38 -36.58 -8.26
N THR A 23 17.87 -36.20 -9.44
CA THR A 23 17.86 -34.79 -9.89
C THR A 23 16.44 -34.29 -10.19
N LEU A 24 15.57 -35.13 -10.76
CA LEU A 24 14.15 -34.82 -10.99
C LEU A 24 13.35 -34.60 -9.69
N LEU A 25 13.70 -35.29 -8.61
CA LEU A 25 13.00 -35.15 -7.32
C LEU A 25 13.37 -33.88 -6.53
N THR A 26 14.49 -33.22 -6.87
CA THR A 26 14.95 -32.02 -6.15
C THR A 26 14.39 -30.69 -6.68
N SER A 27 13.78 -30.66 -7.88
CA SER A 27 13.23 -29.43 -8.47
C SER A 27 11.81 -29.09 -7.99
N ALA A 28 11.15 -29.98 -7.25
CA ALA A 28 9.75 -29.82 -6.84
C ALA A 28 9.52 -28.89 -5.62
N CYS A 29 10.56 -28.50 -4.87
CA CYS A 29 10.42 -27.70 -3.64
C CYS A 29 10.49 -26.18 -3.83
N ALA A 30 10.70 -25.66 -5.06
CA ALA A 30 11.01 -24.24 -5.28
C ALA A 30 9.79 -23.33 -5.55
N GLN A 31 8.55 -23.84 -5.51
CA GLN A 31 7.36 -23.04 -5.83
C GLN A 31 6.67 -22.45 -4.59
N ILE A 32 7.40 -21.74 -3.72
CA ILE A 32 6.77 -20.90 -2.69
C ILE A 32 6.41 -19.56 -3.33
N ASN A 33 5.41 -19.58 -4.21
CA ASN A 33 4.93 -18.39 -4.92
C ASN A 33 3.75 -17.73 -4.18
N ASN A 34 3.18 -18.43 -3.20
CA ASN A 34 2.03 -18.00 -2.41
C ASN A 34 2.47 -17.66 -0.99
N VAL A 35 3.02 -16.46 -0.81
CA VAL A 35 3.24 -15.89 0.51
C VAL A 35 1.95 -15.17 0.91
N SER A 36 1.18 -15.76 1.82
CA SER A 36 0.01 -15.09 2.41
C SER A 36 0.50 -14.08 3.43
N THR A 37 0.52 -12.81 3.04
CA THR A 37 0.87 -11.69 3.93
C THR A 37 -0.23 -10.63 3.86
N ASN A 38 -0.24 -9.73 4.84
CA ASN A 38 -1.08 -8.55 4.81
C ASN A 38 -0.61 -7.49 3.78
N LEU A 39 0.51 -7.73 3.06
CA LEU A 39 1.04 -6.82 2.05
C LEU A 39 0.47 -7.15 0.67
N ASP A 40 -0.16 -6.14 0.06
CA ASP A 40 -0.67 -6.20 -1.32
C ASP A 40 0.32 -5.53 -2.29
N PRO A 41 0.95 -6.30 -3.20
CA PRO A 41 1.86 -5.77 -4.22
C PRO A 41 1.29 -4.62 -5.04
N LYS A 42 -0.03 -4.62 -5.29
CA LYS A 42 -0.70 -3.60 -6.10
C LYS A 42 -0.82 -2.27 -5.36
N ASN A 43 -0.86 -2.30 -4.03
CA ASN A 43 -1.04 -1.12 -3.21
C ASN A 43 0.25 -0.34 -2.98
N PHE A 44 1.44 -0.95 -3.15
CA PHE A 44 2.72 -0.27 -2.91
C PHE A 44 2.90 1.03 -3.70
N LYS A 45 2.37 1.11 -4.93
CA LYS A 45 2.49 2.33 -5.75
C LYS A 45 1.75 3.53 -5.15
N ASN A 46 0.63 3.28 -4.49
CA ASN A 46 -0.28 4.33 -4.03
C ASN A 46 -0.34 4.45 -2.50
N TYR A 47 0.30 3.54 -1.77
CA TYR A 47 0.30 3.53 -0.30
C TYR A 47 0.76 4.87 0.29
N PHE A 48 1.82 5.46 -0.30
CA PHE A 48 2.36 6.75 0.12
C PHE A 48 1.78 7.94 -0.64
N SER A 49 0.78 7.75 -1.50
CA SER A 49 0.17 8.82 -2.28
C SER A 49 -0.33 10.02 -1.45
N PRO A 50 -0.87 9.87 -0.21
CA PRO A 50 -1.25 11.02 0.59
C PRO A 50 -0.09 11.99 0.84
N THR A 51 1.15 11.49 0.94
CA THR A 51 2.34 12.31 1.22
C THR A 51 2.65 13.32 0.11
N THR A 52 2.24 13.03 -1.12
CA THR A 52 2.42 13.90 -2.29
C THR A 52 1.49 15.13 -2.30
N VAL A 53 0.43 15.11 -1.49
CA VAL A 53 -0.51 16.22 -1.34
C VAL A 53 -0.08 17.08 -0.15
N LYS A 54 0.48 18.26 -0.38
CA LYS A 54 0.95 19.14 0.71
C LYS A 54 -0.22 19.76 1.46
N ILE A 55 -0.19 19.69 2.79
CA ILE A 55 -1.13 20.45 3.63
C ILE A 55 -0.61 21.89 3.73
N VAL A 56 -1.47 22.86 3.42
CA VAL A 56 -1.17 24.29 3.60
C VAL A 56 -2.30 24.95 4.38
N ALA A 57 -2.04 26.05 5.08
CA ALA A 57 -3.04 26.74 5.88
C ALA A 57 -3.95 27.63 5.04
N SER A 58 -3.42 28.20 3.95
CA SER A 58 -4.20 29.06 3.05
C SER A 58 -3.65 29.12 1.63
N GLU A 59 -4.45 29.65 0.70
CA GLU A 59 -4.06 29.85 -0.70
C GLU A 59 -2.88 30.82 -0.85
N LYS A 60 -2.59 31.64 0.17
CA LYS A 60 -1.46 32.59 0.18
C LYS A 60 -0.09 31.90 0.18
N GLU A 61 -0.05 30.61 0.53
CA GLU A 61 1.19 29.82 0.52
C GLU A 61 1.52 29.23 -0.86
N PHE A 62 0.63 29.40 -1.85
CA PHE A 62 0.87 28.98 -3.22
C PHE A 62 1.83 29.95 -3.90
N THR A 63 2.92 29.43 -4.48
CA THR A 63 3.93 30.25 -5.15
C THR A 63 3.65 30.46 -6.63
N GLY A 64 2.80 29.61 -7.24
CA GLY A 64 2.42 29.67 -8.64
C GLY A 64 0.90 29.71 -8.85
N GLN A 65 0.48 29.65 -10.12
CA GLN A 65 -0.94 29.54 -10.46
C GLN A 65 -1.51 28.27 -9.85
N TYR A 66 -2.77 28.35 -9.41
CA TYR A 66 -3.44 27.23 -8.79
C TYR A 66 -4.87 27.08 -9.30
N LYS A 67 -5.33 25.83 -9.30
CA LYS A 67 -6.68 25.43 -9.70
C LYS A 67 -7.33 24.67 -8.56
N PHE A 68 -8.52 25.10 -8.17
CA PHE A 68 -9.40 24.32 -7.30
C PHE A 68 -9.93 23.09 -8.04
N LEU A 69 -9.78 21.91 -7.46
CA LEU A 69 -10.17 20.64 -8.07
C LEU A 69 -11.44 20.06 -7.45
N GLY A 70 -11.70 20.33 -6.16
CA GLY A 70 -12.91 19.86 -5.50
C GLY A 70 -12.80 19.83 -3.99
N LEU A 71 -13.93 19.49 -3.36
CA LEU A 71 -14.02 19.18 -1.94
C LEU A 71 -13.71 17.71 -1.72
N VAL A 72 -13.00 17.42 -0.65
CA VAL A 72 -12.71 16.05 -0.20
C VAL A 72 -13.01 15.94 1.29
N GLU A 73 -13.41 14.75 1.70
CA GLU A 73 -13.70 14.43 3.10
C GLU A 73 -12.94 13.17 3.51
N GLY A 74 -12.50 13.11 4.76
CA GLY A 74 -11.74 11.98 5.29
C GLY A 74 -12.33 11.46 6.59
N GLU A 75 -12.63 10.16 6.58
CA GLU A 75 -13.05 9.20 7.60
C GLU A 75 -11.96 8.63 8.51
N SER A 76 -11.99 8.80 9.83
CA SER A 76 -11.46 7.80 10.76
C SER A 76 -12.64 7.19 11.53
N CYS A 77 -12.95 5.91 11.31
CA CYS A 77 -14.14 5.25 11.85
C CYS A 77 -13.78 4.18 12.87
N GLN A 78 -14.46 4.20 14.02
CA GLN A 78 -14.45 3.11 14.99
C GLN A 78 -15.73 2.30 14.86
N GLU A 79 -15.70 1.22 14.08
CA GLU A 79 -16.86 0.35 13.87
C GLU A 79 -17.27 -0.44 15.12
N LYS A 80 -16.32 -0.74 16.01
CA LYS A 80 -16.54 -1.56 17.20
C LYS A 80 -15.81 -0.98 18.40
N ALA A 81 -16.34 -1.19 19.61
CA ALA A 81 -15.81 -0.58 20.83
C ALA A 81 -14.35 -0.93 21.12
N TYR A 82 -13.88 -2.08 20.63
CA TYR A 82 -12.49 -2.55 20.79
C TYR A 82 -11.59 -2.22 19.59
N HIS A 83 -12.11 -1.62 18.51
CA HIS A 83 -11.28 -1.04 17.45
C HIS A 83 -10.63 0.25 17.94
N ALA A 84 -9.58 0.69 17.23
CA ALA A 84 -8.90 1.94 17.52
C ALA A 84 -9.90 3.10 17.56
N ALA A 85 -9.72 4.00 18.54
CA ALA A 85 -10.52 5.20 18.62
C ALA A 85 -10.27 6.10 17.40
N PRO A 86 -11.29 6.82 16.91
CA PRO A 86 -11.14 7.73 15.80
C PRO A 86 -10.12 8.82 16.11
N ASN A 87 -9.36 9.23 15.12
CA ASN A 87 -8.44 10.35 15.28
C ASN A 87 -8.33 11.19 14.00
N GLU A 88 -7.95 12.45 14.21
CA GLU A 88 -7.84 13.44 13.15
C GLU A 88 -6.73 13.14 12.14
N ILE A 89 -5.66 12.46 12.56
CA ILE A 89 -4.50 12.19 11.70
C ILE A 89 -4.90 11.21 10.59
N ASP A 90 -5.62 10.15 10.94
CA ASP A 90 -6.11 9.16 9.99
C ASP A 90 -7.16 9.77 9.06
N ALA A 91 -8.08 10.56 9.60
CA ALA A 91 -9.08 11.29 8.82
C ALA A 91 -8.43 12.24 7.80
N ARG A 92 -7.44 13.04 8.21
CA ARG A 92 -6.67 13.91 7.30
C ARG A 92 -5.90 13.10 6.25
N THR A 93 -5.36 11.95 6.63
CA THR A 93 -4.65 11.06 5.71
C THR A 93 -5.59 10.50 4.64
N GLU A 94 -6.81 10.11 5.03
CA GLU A 94 -7.81 9.63 4.09
C GLU A 94 -8.30 10.75 3.14
N ALA A 95 -8.52 11.96 3.67
CA ALA A 95 -8.86 13.12 2.85
C ALA A 95 -7.75 13.44 1.82
N ARG A 96 -6.47 13.36 2.22
CA ARG A 96 -5.33 13.52 1.31
C ARG A 96 -5.27 12.44 0.24
N ARG A 97 -5.60 11.19 0.59
CA ARG A 97 -5.73 10.08 -0.38
C ARG A 97 -6.78 10.41 -1.44
N LYS A 98 -7.95 10.91 -1.04
CA LYS A 98 -9.00 11.34 -1.98
C LYS A 98 -8.59 12.57 -2.79
N ALA A 99 -7.89 13.53 -2.19
CA ALA A 99 -7.34 14.67 -2.92
C ALA A 99 -6.35 14.24 -4.01
N TYR A 100 -5.48 13.26 -3.71
CA TYR A 100 -4.57 12.68 -4.69
C TYR A 100 -5.33 12.01 -5.85
N GLN A 101 -6.45 11.35 -5.58
CA GLN A 101 -7.30 10.75 -6.63
C GLN A 101 -7.92 11.81 -7.56
N LEU A 102 -8.07 13.06 -7.09
CA LEU A 102 -8.44 14.21 -7.92
C LEU A 102 -7.23 14.85 -8.63
N GLU A 103 -6.05 14.22 -8.57
CA GLU A 103 -4.76 14.72 -9.08
C GLU A 103 -4.24 15.98 -8.37
N ALA A 104 -4.76 16.29 -7.19
CA ALA A 104 -4.30 17.42 -6.38
C ALA A 104 -2.88 17.18 -5.84
N ASN A 105 -2.14 18.27 -5.64
CA ASN A 105 -0.85 18.28 -4.95
C ASN A 105 -0.84 19.20 -3.72
N ALA A 106 -1.95 19.87 -3.43
CA ALA A 106 -2.15 20.64 -2.21
C ALA A 106 -3.57 20.46 -1.66
N ILE A 107 -3.71 20.58 -0.33
CA ILE A 107 -4.99 20.55 0.38
C ILE A 107 -5.01 21.61 1.48
N ILE A 108 -6.15 22.29 1.63
CA ILE A 108 -6.44 23.19 2.74
C ILE A 108 -7.56 22.57 3.56
N PHE A 109 -7.27 22.17 4.79
CA PHE A 109 -8.30 21.68 5.72
C PHE A 109 -9.11 22.84 6.28
N SER A 110 -10.43 22.71 6.25
CA SER A 110 -11.35 23.70 6.82
C SER A 110 -11.64 23.39 8.28
N GLN A 111 -12.01 22.14 8.57
CA GLN A 111 -12.29 21.67 9.92
C GLN A 111 -12.21 20.15 10.00
N CYS A 112 -12.00 19.66 11.22
CA CYS A 112 -12.19 18.27 11.58
C CYS A 112 -13.12 18.17 12.78
N VAL A 113 -14.07 17.24 12.72
CA VAL A 113 -15.13 17.09 13.71
C VAL A 113 -15.09 15.68 14.29
N MET A 114 -15.14 15.59 15.61
CA MET A 114 -15.25 14.32 16.35
C MET A 114 -16.72 14.02 16.63
N ILE A 115 -17.20 12.88 16.17
CA ILE A 115 -18.56 12.40 16.38
C ILE A 115 -18.49 11.19 17.31
N LYS A 116 -18.94 11.36 18.56
CA LYS A 116 -18.79 10.33 19.62
C LYS A 116 -19.87 9.25 19.61
N ALA A 117 -21.03 9.57 19.05
CA ALA A 117 -22.15 8.67 18.83
C ALA A 117 -22.67 9.00 17.44
N ASP A 118 -22.14 8.31 16.44
CA ASP A 118 -22.45 8.62 15.05
C ASP A 118 -23.80 8.00 14.64
N GLU A 119 -24.89 8.61 15.12
CA GLU A 119 -26.25 8.16 14.81
C GLU A 119 -26.58 8.30 13.31
N ALA A 120 -25.83 9.16 12.59
CA ALA A 120 -25.97 9.36 11.15
C ALA A 120 -25.23 8.27 10.35
N ALA A 121 -23.98 7.96 10.71
CA ALA A 121 -23.23 6.87 10.13
C ALA A 121 -23.62 5.55 10.81
N LYS A 122 -24.62 4.87 10.25
CA LYS A 122 -25.16 3.58 10.75
C LYS A 122 -24.12 2.45 10.97
N TYR A 123 -22.85 2.65 10.62
CA TYR A 123 -21.76 1.68 10.70
C TYR A 123 -20.61 2.08 11.65
N CYS A 124 -20.50 3.34 12.08
CA CYS A 124 -19.48 3.79 13.02
C CYS A 124 -20.08 4.01 14.40
N LEU A 125 -19.45 3.47 15.45
CA LEU A 125 -19.83 3.85 16.82
C LEU A 125 -19.39 5.29 17.11
N ALA A 126 -18.19 5.63 16.65
CA ALA A 126 -17.64 6.98 16.69
C ALA A 126 -16.80 7.22 15.43
N SER A 127 -16.68 8.48 15.03
CA SER A 127 -15.90 8.87 13.87
C SER A 127 -15.18 10.20 14.07
N ALA A 128 -14.13 10.44 13.30
CA ALA A 128 -13.50 11.73 13.12
C ALA A 128 -13.57 12.05 11.62
N VAL A 129 -14.21 13.17 11.26
CA VAL A 129 -14.41 13.56 9.86
C VAL A 129 -13.68 14.86 9.58
N CYS A 130 -12.80 14.88 8.58
CA CYS A 130 -12.05 16.05 8.15
C CYS A 130 -12.45 16.51 6.76
N TYR A 131 -12.74 17.80 6.61
CA TYR A 131 -13.11 18.41 5.33
C TYR A 131 -11.98 19.25 4.77
N GLY A 132 -11.66 19.06 3.49
CA GLY A 132 -10.59 19.76 2.81
C GLY A 132 -10.96 20.23 1.41
N ARG A 133 -10.32 21.32 0.98
CA ARG A 133 -10.33 21.80 -0.40
C ARG A 133 -9.06 21.34 -1.09
N ALA A 134 -9.20 20.64 -2.21
CA ALA A 134 -8.10 20.08 -2.99
C ALA A 134 -7.71 21.00 -4.15
N TYR A 135 -6.41 21.20 -4.34
CA TYR A 135 -5.86 22.11 -5.35
C TYR A 135 -4.74 21.47 -6.17
N LYS A 136 -4.64 21.88 -7.42
CA LYS A 136 -3.43 21.73 -8.24
C LYS A 136 -2.68 23.06 -8.23
N VAL A 137 -1.45 23.06 -7.76
CA VAL A 137 -0.56 24.23 -7.73
C VAL A 137 0.60 23.97 -8.69
N GLU A 138 0.82 24.89 -9.63
CA GLU A 138 1.99 24.86 -10.49
C GLU A 138 3.25 25.00 -9.62
N GLN A 139 4.17 24.06 -9.75
CA GLN A 139 5.46 24.15 -9.08
C GLN A 139 6.34 25.08 -9.92
N ASP A 140 6.94 26.09 -9.30
CA ASP A 140 7.97 26.87 -9.97
C ASP A 140 9.10 25.93 -10.40
N LYS A 141 9.45 25.96 -11.69
CA LYS A 141 10.64 25.26 -12.19
C LYS A 141 11.85 25.95 -11.57
N LYS A 142 12.34 25.41 -10.47
CA LYS A 142 13.54 25.88 -9.81
C LYS A 142 14.78 25.54 -10.63
#